data_AF-A0A6B3UK88-F1
#
_entry.id   AF-A0A6B3UK88-F1
#
_cell.length_a   1.000
_cell.length_b   1.000
_cell.length_c   1.000
_cell.angle_alpha   90.00
_cell.angle_beta   90.00
_cell.angle_gamma   90.00
#
_symmetry.space_group_name_H-M   'P 1'
#
loop_
_entity.id
_entity.type
_entity.pdbx_description
1 polymer ?
#
loop_
_entity_poly.entity_id
_entity_poly.type
_entity_poly.pdbx_seq_one_letter_code
_entity_poly.pdbx_strand_id
1 'polypeptide(L)'
;MHRVAIFAVVAAVLVAASANAAEPKEVPPAWAKRASGDQLLSFLPAKAAKEGQDGKAVIECDVAVDGNLRNCRVISETPEGYGFGAAALLAAPLFKMKPATVDGKPVVRAARIPINWDLERGVGGKSFDMVTQAVWLEAPTRAEVQAARGGKVATAARVVLNCGFKPDGTLTDCDEKEASEQGAGLTPAARKLLGKFRMAGADKLKDTRILVPFQFDPGGSPGVEDRRLLSKPAWAQRANPAALAFPAAARAAGLSEGRATAECLVGAQGVLVDCHVVSESAANVGFGDTAVAAAALFRASAWTNEGRPVDGARVRIGFQFVDEADEAPAAAPPAPAAKP
;
A
#
# COMPACT_ATOMS: atom_id res chain seq x y z
N MET A 1 8.11 -82.05 -40.03
CA MET A 1 8.43 -81.38 -38.77
C MET A 1 8.29 -79.86 -38.98
N HIS A 2 7.13 -79.28 -38.67
CA HIS A 2 6.92 -77.83 -38.71
C HIS A 2 6.32 -77.43 -37.36
N ARG A 3 7.08 -76.66 -36.57
CA ARG A 3 6.71 -76.20 -35.23
C ARG A 3 5.85 -74.94 -35.35
N VAL A 4 4.63 -74.99 -34.83
CA VAL A 4 3.75 -73.82 -34.64
C VAL A 4 4.21 -73.09 -33.38
N ALA A 5 4.63 -71.83 -33.51
CA ALA A 5 4.96 -70.97 -32.38
C ALA A 5 3.74 -70.10 -32.03
N ILE A 6 3.16 -70.33 -30.85
CA ILE A 6 2.08 -69.53 -30.27
C ILE A 6 2.71 -68.30 -29.61
N PHE A 7 2.47 -67.11 -30.15
CA PHE A 7 2.82 -65.85 -29.49
C PHE A 7 1.70 -65.44 -28.53
N ALA A 8 1.96 -65.50 -27.23
CA ALA A 8 1.08 -64.96 -26.20
C ALA A 8 1.25 -63.43 -26.11
N VAL A 9 0.19 -62.68 -26.35
CA VAL A 9 0.14 -61.22 -26.15
C VAL A 9 -0.21 -60.96 -24.68
N VAL A 10 0.74 -60.43 -23.91
CA VAL A 10 0.51 -59.97 -22.54
C VAL A 10 0.14 -58.49 -22.59
N ALA A 11 -1.11 -58.15 -22.26
CA ALA A 11 -1.56 -56.77 -22.10
C ALA A 11 -1.18 -56.25 -20.70
N ALA A 12 -0.25 -55.30 -20.64
CA ALA A 12 0.10 -54.62 -19.39
C ALA A 12 -0.92 -53.51 -19.08
N VAL A 13 -1.71 -53.70 -18.03
CA VAL A 13 -2.62 -52.66 -17.50
C VAL A 13 -1.80 -51.71 -16.62
N LEU A 14 -1.59 -50.48 -17.09
CA LEU A 14 -1.03 -49.39 -16.30
C LEU A 14 -2.09 -48.88 -15.31
N VAL A 15 -1.99 -49.29 -14.05
CA VAL A 15 -2.74 -48.66 -12.95
C VAL A 15 -2.03 -47.34 -12.61
N ALA A 16 -2.60 -46.22 -13.04
CA ALA A 16 -2.17 -44.91 -12.57
C ALA A 16 -2.55 -44.77 -11.08
N ALA A 17 -1.56 -44.82 -10.20
CA ALA A 17 -1.75 -44.49 -8.80
C ALA A 17 -2.02 -42.98 -8.69
N SER A 18 -3.28 -42.60 -8.53
CA SER A 18 -3.65 -41.25 -8.10
C SER A 18 -3.14 -41.07 -6.67
N ALA A 19 -2.00 -40.40 -6.52
CA ALA A 19 -1.59 -39.89 -5.23
C ALA A 19 -2.62 -38.83 -4.81
N ASN A 20 -3.51 -39.18 -3.87
CA ASN A 20 -4.34 -38.20 -3.17
C ASN A 20 -3.39 -37.30 -2.37
N ALA A 21 -2.95 -36.19 -2.98
CA ALA A 21 -2.33 -35.12 -2.23
C ALA A 21 -3.38 -34.63 -1.22
N ALA A 22 -3.09 -34.77 0.07
CA ALA A 22 -3.97 -34.24 1.10
C ALA A 22 -4.15 -32.74 0.88
N GLU A 23 -5.38 -32.25 0.97
CA GLU A 23 -5.66 -30.82 0.82
C GLU A 23 -4.88 -30.03 1.88
N PRO A 24 -4.26 -28.89 1.51
CA PRO A 24 -3.49 -28.09 2.45
C PRO A 24 -4.36 -27.67 3.64
N LYS A 25 -3.86 -27.84 4.86
CA LYS A 25 -4.59 -27.45 6.07
C LYS A 25 -4.55 -25.93 6.21
N GLU A 26 -5.57 -25.26 5.70
CA GLU A 26 -5.71 -23.82 5.80
C GLU A 26 -6.39 -23.39 7.11
N VAL A 27 -5.82 -22.41 7.80
CA VAL A 27 -6.45 -21.71 8.93
C VAL A 27 -6.57 -20.23 8.55
N PRO A 28 -7.77 -19.63 8.55
CA PRO A 28 -7.94 -18.22 8.22
C PRO A 28 -7.37 -17.29 9.30
N PRO A 29 -7.13 -16.01 8.98
CA PRO A 29 -6.72 -15.04 9.99
C PRO A 29 -7.77 -14.91 11.10
N ALA A 30 -7.32 -14.76 12.35
CA ALA A 30 -8.18 -14.60 13.51
C ALA A 30 -7.81 -13.35 14.30
N TRP A 31 -8.72 -12.81 15.10
CA TRP A 31 -8.42 -11.64 15.92
C TRP A 31 -7.39 -11.94 17.01
N ALA A 32 -6.35 -11.11 17.10
CA ALA A 32 -5.43 -11.08 18.23
C ALA A 32 -5.71 -9.88 19.15
N LYS A 33 -6.04 -8.72 18.57
CA LYS A 33 -6.45 -7.50 19.29
C LYS A 33 -7.48 -6.75 18.45
N ARG A 34 -8.52 -6.24 19.12
CA ARG A 34 -9.50 -5.32 18.53
C ARG A 34 -9.38 -3.95 19.21
N ALA A 35 -9.65 -2.89 18.45
CA ALA A 35 -9.85 -1.56 19.02
C ALA A 35 -11.08 -1.57 19.94
N SER A 36 -11.02 -0.83 21.06
CA SER A 36 -12.18 -0.57 21.90
C SER A 36 -13.13 0.45 21.26
N GLY A 37 -14.36 0.55 21.76
CA GLY A 37 -15.32 1.57 21.31
C GLY A 37 -14.77 2.99 21.45
N ASP A 38 -14.17 3.33 22.59
CA ASP A 38 -13.59 4.66 22.84
C ASP A 38 -12.44 4.98 21.89
N GLN A 39 -11.62 3.97 21.57
CA GLN A 39 -10.56 4.12 20.57
C GLN A 39 -11.14 4.39 19.18
N LEU A 40 -12.23 3.71 18.80
CA LEU A 40 -12.91 3.94 17.53
C LEU A 40 -13.62 5.30 17.47
N LEU A 41 -14.24 5.73 18.57
CA LEU A 41 -14.88 7.05 18.68
C LEU A 41 -13.88 8.20 18.51
N SER A 42 -12.60 7.97 18.84
CA SER A 42 -11.52 8.93 18.54
C SER A 42 -11.27 9.13 17.04
N PHE A 43 -11.81 8.26 16.19
CA PHE A 43 -11.78 8.35 14.73
C PHE A 43 -13.12 8.74 14.11
N LEU A 44 -14.09 9.16 14.92
CA LEU A 44 -15.39 9.55 14.40
C LEU A 44 -15.25 10.70 13.38
N PRO A 45 -15.75 10.55 12.14
CA PRO A 45 -15.64 11.60 11.14
C PRO A 45 -16.29 12.92 11.60
N ALA A 46 -15.72 14.07 11.21
CA ALA A 46 -16.26 15.38 11.56
C ALA A 46 -17.73 15.55 11.22
N LYS A 47 -18.13 15.18 10.00
CA LYS A 47 -19.52 15.26 9.54
C LYS A 47 -20.43 14.39 10.40
N ALA A 48 -20.05 13.13 10.62
CA ALA A 48 -20.82 12.19 11.44
C ALA A 48 -21.00 12.69 12.88
N ALA A 49 -19.94 13.23 13.48
CA ALA A 49 -20.00 13.78 14.82
C ALA A 49 -20.88 15.04 14.92
N LYS A 50 -20.79 15.96 13.94
CA LYS A 50 -21.60 17.19 13.92
C LYS A 50 -23.10 16.88 13.79
N GLU A 51 -23.44 15.84 13.04
CA GLU A 51 -24.81 15.47 12.74
C GLU A 51 -25.34 14.36 13.68
N GLY A 52 -24.53 13.86 14.62
CA GLY A 52 -24.92 12.75 15.49
C GLY A 52 -25.23 11.46 14.72
N GLN A 53 -24.55 11.25 13.59
CA GLN A 53 -24.82 10.14 12.67
C GLN A 53 -23.95 8.93 13.01
N ASP A 54 -24.60 7.81 13.31
CA ASP A 54 -23.97 6.50 13.38
C ASP A 54 -23.55 6.00 12.00
N GLY A 55 -22.63 5.04 11.97
CA GLY A 55 -22.32 4.40 10.72
C GLY A 55 -21.34 3.25 10.82
N LYS A 56 -21.03 2.72 9.64
CA LYS A 56 -20.24 1.52 9.46
C LYS A 56 -19.32 1.70 8.27
N ALA A 57 -18.15 1.07 8.34
CA ALA A 57 -17.36 0.80 7.16
C ALA A 57 -16.80 -0.62 7.18
N VAL A 58 -16.58 -1.15 5.99
CA VAL A 58 -15.84 -2.40 5.78
C VAL A 58 -14.57 -2.05 5.04
N ILE A 59 -13.42 -2.41 5.61
CA ILE A 59 -12.13 -2.34 4.94
C ILE A 59 -11.62 -3.76 4.65
N GLU A 60 -10.85 -3.92 3.59
CA GLU A 60 -10.10 -5.15 3.32
C GLU A 60 -8.60 -4.87 3.43
N CYS A 61 -7.91 -5.66 4.23
CA CYS A 61 -6.48 -5.55 4.49
C CYS A 61 -5.78 -6.88 4.25
N ASP A 62 -4.52 -6.83 3.85
CA ASP A 62 -3.62 -7.99 3.87
C ASP A 62 -3.13 -8.21 5.31
N VAL A 63 -3.40 -9.38 5.88
CA VAL A 63 -2.85 -9.80 7.17
C VAL A 63 -1.44 -10.34 6.94
N ALA A 64 -0.44 -9.59 7.39
CA ALA A 64 0.94 -10.02 7.28
C ALA A 64 1.29 -11.12 8.31
N VAL A 65 2.41 -11.81 8.08
CA VAL A 65 2.87 -12.92 8.93
C VAL A 65 3.21 -12.51 10.38
N ASP A 66 3.44 -11.22 10.60
CA ASP A 66 3.64 -10.60 11.93
C ASP A 66 2.30 -10.24 12.62
N GLY A 67 1.17 -10.47 11.95
CA GLY A 67 -0.17 -10.16 12.41
C GLY A 67 -0.63 -8.72 12.16
N ASN A 68 0.22 -7.88 11.57
CA ASN A 68 -0.13 -6.50 11.24
C ASN A 68 -0.97 -6.43 9.96
N LEU A 69 -1.88 -5.46 9.90
CA LEU A 69 -2.69 -5.17 8.71
C LEU A 69 -1.92 -4.25 7.77
N ARG A 70 -1.92 -4.58 6.47
CA ARG A 70 -1.23 -3.82 5.41
C ARG A 70 -2.15 -3.67 4.19
N ASN A 71 -1.83 -2.75 3.28
CA ASN A 71 -2.55 -2.57 2.01
C ASN A 71 -4.08 -2.42 2.18
N CYS A 72 -4.51 -1.81 3.28
CA CYS A 72 -5.92 -1.66 3.59
C CYS A 72 -6.63 -0.75 2.58
N ARG A 73 -7.84 -1.13 2.17
CA ARG A 73 -8.70 -0.31 1.31
C ARG A 73 -10.17 -0.37 1.78
N VAL A 74 -10.91 0.70 1.52
CA VAL A 74 -12.36 0.74 1.77
C VAL A 74 -13.05 -0.17 0.76
N ILE A 75 -13.92 -1.03 1.28
CA ILE A 75 -14.85 -1.87 0.50
C ILE A 75 -16.23 -1.24 0.49
N SER A 76 -16.69 -0.72 1.62
CA SER A 76 -17.94 0.01 1.73
C SER A 76 -17.96 0.95 2.92
N GLU A 77 -18.79 1.97 2.86
CA GLU A 77 -19.18 2.80 3.99
C GLU A 77 -20.70 3.02 3.99
N THR A 78 -21.29 3.22 5.16
CA THR A 78 -22.71 3.49 5.31
C THR A 78 -22.95 4.40 6.52
N PRO A 79 -23.62 5.55 6.35
CA PRO A 79 -24.03 6.13 5.07
C PRO A 79 -22.85 6.59 4.21
N GLU A 80 -23.03 6.63 2.89
CA GLU A 80 -22.00 7.11 1.96
C GLU A 80 -21.77 8.62 2.11
N GLY A 81 -20.51 9.04 1.94
CA GLY A 81 -20.11 10.45 2.03
C GLY A 81 -20.03 11.00 3.46
N TYR A 82 -20.10 10.13 4.48
CA TYR A 82 -19.89 10.51 5.89
C TYR A 82 -18.46 10.31 6.37
N GLY A 83 -17.61 9.62 5.60
CA GLY A 83 -16.19 9.45 5.90
C GLY A 83 -15.86 8.27 6.82
N PHE A 84 -16.80 7.34 7.05
CA PHE A 84 -16.56 6.14 7.85
C PHE A 84 -15.51 5.22 7.21
N GLY A 85 -15.45 5.15 5.88
CA GLY A 85 -14.41 4.40 5.18
C GLY A 85 -13.02 4.95 5.49
N ALA A 86 -12.89 6.28 5.47
CA ALA A 86 -11.66 6.96 5.81
C ALA A 86 -11.26 6.73 7.29
N ALA A 87 -12.22 6.86 8.20
CA ALA A 87 -12.02 6.56 9.61
C ALA A 87 -11.60 5.10 9.85
N ALA A 88 -12.17 4.15 9.11
CA ALA A 88 -11.82 2.74 9.21
C ALA A 88 -10.36 2.48 8.81
N LEU A 89 -9.89 3.10 7.72
CA LEU A 89 -8.48 2.99 7.33
C LEU A 89 -7.53 3.54 8.40
N LEU A 90 -7.92 4.62 9.08
CA LEU A 90 -7.13 5.24 10.13
C LEU A 90 -7.18 4.42 11.43
N ALA A 91 -8.29 3.75 11.72
CA ALA A 91 -8.41 2.81 12.83
C ALA A 91 -7.71 1.47 12.55
N ALA A 92 -7.52 1.08 11.28
CA ALA A 92 -6.93 -0.20 10.86
C ALA A 92 -5.68 -0.60 11.66
N PRO A 93 -4.78 0.32 12.02
CA PRO A 93 -3.60 -0.10 12.72
C PRO A 93 -3.74 -0.34 14.23
N LEU A 94 -4.89 0.02 14.84
CA LEU A 94 -5.21 -0.35 16.23
C LEU A 94 -5.49 -1.86 16.38
N PHE A 95 -5.72 -2.52 15.26
CA PHE A 95 -6.08 -3.92 15.18
C PHE A 95 -4.83 -4.80 15.01
N LYS A 96 -4.91 -6.02 15.55
CA LYS A 96 -3.90 -7.07 15.31
C LYS A 96 -4.60 -8.40 15.05
N MET A 97 -4.08 -9.18 14.11
CA MET A 97 -4.60 -10.50 13.80
C MET A 97 -3.53 -11.58 14.02
N LYS A 98 -3.97 -12.80 14.25
CA LYS A 98 -3.15 -14.00 14.04
C LYS A 98 -3.13 -14.23 12.51
N PRO A 99 -1.95 -14.43 11.89
CA PRO A 99 -1.87 -14.65 10.45
C PRO A 99 -2.60 -15.92 10.04
N ALA A 100 -3.01 -16.00 8.77
CA ALA A 100 -3.46 -17.26 8.19
C ALA A 100 -2.30 -18.27 8.19
N THR A 101 -2.62 -19.57 8.24
CA THR A 101 -1.62 -20.62 8.03
C THR A 101 -2.05 -21.58 6.93
N VAL A 102 -1.06 -22.11 6.21
CA VAL A 102 -1.20 -23.24 5.29
C VAL A 102 -0.22 -24.29 5.75
N ASP A 103 -0.71 -25.46 6.13
CA ASP A 103 0.10 -26.55 6.73
C ASP A 103 0.94 -26.07 7.93
N GLY A 104 0.32 -25.22 8.76
CA GLY A 104 0.95 -24.64 9.95
C GLY A 104 1.95 -23.52 9.68
N LYS A 105 2.26 -23.20 8.42
CA LYS A 105 3.16 -22.10 8.05
C LYS A 105 2.39 -20.80 7.88
N PRO A 106 2.78 -19.69 8.53
CA PRO A 106 2.13 -18.40 8.35
C PRO A 106 2.21 -17.90 6.90
N VAL A 107 1.08 -17.45 6.35
CA VAL A 107 0.99 -16.86 5.02
C VAL A 107 0.27 -15.51 5.07
N VAL A 108 0.58 -14.63 4.11
CA VAL A 108 -0.17 -13.39 3.92
C VAL A 108 -1.53 -13.72 3.32
N ARG A 109 -2.62 -13.18 3.89
CA ARG A 109 -3.98 -13.36 3.37
C ARG A 109 -4.87 -12.15 3.63
N ALA A 110 -5.73 -11.82 2.68
CA ALA A 110 -6.68 -10.73 2.82
C ALA A 110 -7.77 -11.06 3.86
N ALA A 111 -8.19 -10.05 4.63
CA ALA A 111 -9.29 -10.12 5.59
C ALA A 111 -10.19 -8.89 5.48
N ARG A 112 -11.52 -9.11 5.52
CA ARG A 112 -12.52 -8.03 5.59
C ARG A 112 -12.85 -7.71 7.04
N ILE A 113 -12.76 -6.43 7.38
CA ILE A 113 -12.86 -5.92 8.73
C ILE A 113 -14.02 -4.93 8.78
N PRO A 114 -15.17 -5.32 9.36
CA PRO A 114 -16.26 -4.41 9.62
C PRO A 114 -15.97 -3.60 10.89
N ILE A 115 -16.17 -2.29 10.81
CA ILE A 115 -16.02 -1.33 11.91
C ILE A 115 -17.31 -0.54 12.00
N ASN A 116 -17.89 -0.49 13.21
CA ASN A 116 -19.13 0.22 13.49
C ASN A 116 -18.85 1.35 14.48
N TRP A 117 -19.37 2.53 14.19
CA TRP A 117 -19.46 3.66 15.11
C TRP A 117 -20.90 3.75 15.59
N ASP A 118 -21.04 3.66 16.90
CA ASP A 118 -22.30 3.67 17.64
C ASP A 118 -22.17 4.76 18.70
N LEU A 119 -22.87 5.87 18.46
CA LEU A 119 -22.80 7.11 19.20
C LEU A 119 -23.66 7.12 20.47
N GLU A 120 -24.51 6.12 20.67
CA GLU A 120 -25.31 5.99 21.91
C GLU A 120 -24.43 5.82 23.16
N ARG A 121 -23.15 5.44 23.00
CA ARG A 121 -22.17 5.36 24.11
C ARG A 121 -21.55 6.69 24.54
N GLY A 122 -22.03 7.83 24.02
CA GLY A 122 -21.62 9.16 24.44
C GLY A 122 -20.37 9.65 23.71
N VAL A 123 -20.50 10.79 23.03
CA VAL A 123 -19.45 11.38 22.18
C VAL A 123 -19.04 12.72 22.80
N GLY A 124 -18.01 12.70 23.65
CA GLY A 124 -17.49 13.91 24.31
C GLY A 124 -16.35 14.62 23.58
N GLY A 125 -15.97 14.15 22.38
CA GLY A 125 -14.77 14.59 21.67
C GLY A 125 -15.03 15.66 20.59
N LYS A 126 -14.08 16.59 20.41
CA LYS A 126 -14.02 17.43 19.20
C LYS A 126 -13.75 16.55 17.99
N SER A 127 -14.53 16.73 16.94
CA SER A 127 -14.42 15.97 15.70
C SER A 127 -13.60 16.75 14.65
N PHE A 128 -12.93 16.02 13.76
CA PHE A 128 -12.01 16.60 12.78
C PHE A 128 -12.12 15.87 11.45
N ASP A 129 -11.85 16.58 10.35
CA ASP A 129 -11.65 15.92 9.06
C ASP A 129 -10.32 15.16 9.11
N MET A 130 -10.21 14.05 8.39
CA MET A 130 -9.00 13.23 8.42
C MET A 130 -8.43 12.94 7.03
N VAL A 131 -7.13 13.17 6.88
CA VAL A 131 -6.36 12.74 5.71
C VAL A 131 -6.03 11.25 5.84
N THR A 132 -6.42 10.46 4.84
CA THR A 132 -6.18 9.00 4.81
C THR A 132 -5.12 8.57 3.81
N GLN A 133 -4.83 9.43 2.84
CA GLN A 133 -3.84 9.19 1.79
C GLN A 133 -3.00 10.44 1.64
N ALA A 134 -2.03 10.60 2.53
CA ALA A 134 -1.09 11.69 2.47
C ALA A 134 -0.03 11.44 1.40
N VAL A 135 0.33 12.52 0.70
CA VAL A 135 1.50 12.59 -0.17
C VAL A 135 2.56 13.38 0.57
N TRP A 136 3.57 12.68 1.07
CA TRP A 136 4.67 13.29 1.84
C TRP A 136 5.79 13.70 0.90
N LEU A 137 6.06 14.99 0.84
CA LEU A 137 7.21 15.55 0.11
C LEU A 137 8.50 15.34 0.89
N GLU A 138 8.40 15.49 2.21
CA GLU A 138 9.48 15.27 3.16
C GLU A 138 9.01 14.35 4.29
N ALA A 139 9.89 13.44 4.71
CA ALA A 139 9.73 12.58 5.88
C ALA A 139 11.12 12.15 6.42
N PRO A 140 11.18 11.59 7.65
CA PRO A 140 12.39 10.98 8.17
C PRO A 140 12.89 9.83 7.28
N THR A 141 14.20 9.69 7.16
CA THR A 141 14.83 8.55 6.47
C THR A 141 14.84 7.29 7.33
N ARG A 142 15.11 6.14 6.71
CA ARG A 142 15.32 4.88 7.43
C ARG A 142 16.38 4.99 8.52
N ALA A 143 17.52 5.59 8.20
CA ALA A 143 18.61 5.76 9.16
C ALA A 143 18.18 6.59 10.37
N GLU A 144 17.39 7.65 10.17
CA GLU A 144 16.90 8.52 11.24
C GLU A 144 15.88 7.80 12.13
N VAL A 145 14.95 7.02 11.56
CA VAL A 145 13.99 6.21 12.33
C VAL A 145 14.72 5.17 13.18
N GLN A 146 15.72 4.48 12.61
CA GLN A 146 16.51 3.49 13.34
C GLN A 146 17.35 4.13 14.46
N ALA A 147 17.99 5.26 14.19
CA ALA A 147 18.72 6.01 15.20
C ALA A 147 17.82 6.48 16.35
N ALA A 148 16.60 6.93 16.03
CA ALA A 148 15.63 7.36 17.04
C ALA A 148 15.15 6.22 17.96
N ARG A 149 15.13 4.97 17.47
CA ARG A 149 14.82 3.77 18.28
C ARG A 149 15.87 3.51 19.38
N GLY A 150 17.14 3.81 19.09
CA GLY A 150 18.25 3.66 20.03
C GLY A 150 18.52 2.23 20.51
N GLY A 151 18.20 1.20 19.70
CA GLY A 151 18.42 -0.22 20.03
C GLY A 151 17.52 -0.82 21.12
N LYS A 152 16.57 -0.04 21.66
CA LYS A 152 15.82 -0.36 22.90
C LYS A 152 14.69 -1.40 22.74
N VAL A 153 14.52 -1.99 21.57
CA VAL A 153 13.33 -2.81 21.28
C VAL A 153 13.76 -4.11 20.60
N ALA A 154 13.61 -5.25 21.26
CA ALA A 154 13.98 -6.54 20.68
C ALA A 154 12.97 -7.02 19.61
N THR A 155 11.79 -6.41 19.55
CA THR A 155 10.67 -6.78 18.68
C THR A 155 10.12 -5.55 17.94
N ALA A 156 9.24 -5.76 16.96
CA ALA A 156 8.61 -4.65 16.26
C ALA A 156 7.71 -3.85 17.21
N ALA A 157 7.87 -2.53 17.22
CA ALA A 157 7.07 -1.60 17.98
C ALA A 157 6.38 -0.58 17.08
N ARG A 158 5.23 -0.09 17.53
CA ARG A 158 4.41 0.86 16.79
C ARG A 158 4.01 2.03 17.67
N VAL A 159 4.07 3.23 17.09
CA VAL A 159 3.53 4.47 17.69
C VAL A 159 2.64 5.16 16.65
N VAL A 160 1.53 5.74 17.09
CA VAL A 160 0.55 6.42 16.23
C VAL A 160 0.25 7.77 16.81
N LEU A 161 0.62 8.81 16.06
CA LEU A 161 0.39 10.19 16.47
C LEU A 161 -0.72 10.79 15.60
N ASN A 162 -1.69 11.44 16.23
CA ASN A 162 -2.71 12.23 15.56
C ASN A 162 -2.25 13.68 15.53
N CYS A 163 -2.08 14.25 14.34
CA CYS A 163 -1.48 15.57 14.14
C CYS A 163 -2.40 16.46 13.29
N GLY A 164 -2.37 17.76 13.56
CA GLY A 164 -2.84 18.78 12.63
C GLY A 164 -1.75 19.22 11.66
N PHE A 165 -2.09 20.14 10.76
CA PHE A 165 -1.18 20.72 9.77
C PHE A 165 -1.08 22.23 9.92
N LYS A 166 0.12 22.76 9.68
CA LYS A 166 0.31 24.16 9.32
C LYS A 166 0.14 24.34 7.80
N PRO A 167 -0.13 25.57 7.31
CA PRO A 167 -0.29 25.82 5.88
C PRO A 167 0.91 25.44 5.01
N ASP A 168 2.11 25.39 5.59
CA ASP A 168 3.34 25.01 4.90
C ASP A 168 3.51 23.48 4.73
N GLY A 169 2.60 22.68 5.29
CA GLY A 169 2.63 21.22 5.27
C GLY A 169 3.31 20.56 6.46
N THR A 170 3.86 21.34 7.40
CA THR A 170 4.46 20.80 8.63
C THR A 170 3.39 20.38 9.63
N LEU A 171 3.74 19.42 10.49
CA LEU A 171 2.83 18.90 11.50
C LEU A 171 2.77 19.78 12.75
N THR A 172 1.59 19.85 13.36
CA THR A 172 1.35 20.58 14.61
C THR A 172 0.33 19.88 15.48
N ASP A 173 0.20 20.31 16.75
CA ASP A 173 -0.79 19.81 17.72
C ASP A 173 -0.90 18.27 17.79
N CYS A 174 0.24 17.58 17.85
CA CYS A 174 0.26 16.12 17.80
C CYS A 174 -0.01 15.48 19.17
N ASP A 175 -0.97 14.55 19.23
CA ASP A 175 -1.29 13.73 20.40
C ASP A 175 -1.09 12.23 20.12
N GLU A 176 -0.73 11.46 21.14
CA GLU A 176 -0.58 10.00 20.97
C GLU A 176 -1.96 9.35 20.97
N LYS A 177 -2.23 8.52 19.96
CA LYS A 177 -3.45 7.71 19.90
C LYS A 177 -3.22 6.26 20.27
N GLU A 178 -2.04 5.75 19.94
CA GLU A 178 -1.65 4.40 20.30
C GLU A 178 -0.13 4.30 20.39
N ALA A 179 0.33 3.57 21.39
CA ALA A 179 1.62 2.93 21.40
C ALA A 179 1.41 1.44 21.65
N SER A 180 2.07 0.57 20.89
CA SER A 180 2.14 -0.84 21.26
C SER A 180 2.85 -0.97 22.61
N GLU A 181 2.70 -2.09 23.32
CA GLU A 181 3.38 -2.30 24.61
C GLU A 181 4.89 -2.01 24.51
N GLN A 182 5.51 -2.46 23.42
CA GLN A 182 6.94 -2.25 23.13
C GLN A 182 7.23 -0.85 22.56
N GLY A 183 6.19 -0.10 22.17
CA GLY A 183 6.24 1.26 21.64
C GLY A 183 6.03 2.35 22.69
N ALA A 184 5.58 2.04 23.91
CA ALA A 184 5.28 3.03 24.95
C ALA A 184 6.49 3.93 25.29
N GLY A 185 7.71 3.40 25.22
CA GLY A 185 8.95 4.16 25.41
C GLY A 185 9.45 4.92 24.15
N LEU A 186 8.79 4.76 23.00
CA LEU A 186 9.21 5.30 21.70
C LEU A 186 8.43 6.53 21.28
N THR A 187 7.36 6.90 21.98
CA THR A 187 6.62 8.13 21.67
C THR A 187 7.49 9.38 21.66
N PRO A 188 8.41 9.60 22.63
CA PRO A 188 9.33 10.73 22.55
C PRO A 188 10.25 10.68 21.32
N ALA A 189 10.64 9.48 20.88
CA ALA A 189 11.44 9.29 19.68
C ALA A 189 10.64 9.65 18.41
N ALA A 190 9.40 9.17 18.30
CA ALA A 190 8.49 9.53 17.20
C ALA A 190 8.23 11.04 17.16
N ARG A 191 8.00 11.69 18.32
CA ARG A 191 7.77 13.14 18.41
C ARG A 191 8.95 13.96 17.90
N LYS A 192 10.20 13.53 18.15
CA LYS A 192 11.40 14.21 17.63
C LYS A 192 11.49 14.17 16.11
N LEU A 193 10.88 13.18 15.47
CA LEU A 193 10.89 13.02 14.01
C LEU A 193 9.81 13.85 13.30
N LEU A 194 8.78 14.32 14.02
CA LEU A 194 7.65 15.06 13.42
C LEU A 194 8.07 16.32 12.65
N GLY A 195 9.15 16.99 13.07
CA GLY A 195 9.65 18.19 12.41
C GLY A 195 10.24 17.95 11.01
N LYS A 196 10.35 16.69 10.56
CA LYS A 196 10.85 16.32 9.24
C LYS A 196 9.74 16.04 8.23
N PHE A 197 8.48 16.08 8.65
CA PHE A 197 7.35 15.81 7.78
C PHE A 197 6.89 17.07 7.08
N ARG A 198 6.69 16.96 5.77
CA ARG A 198 6.05 17.98 4.95
C ARG A 198 5.06 17.34 3.98
N MET A 199 3.78 17.64 4.14
CA MET A 199 2.73 17.12 3.26
C MET A 199 2.44 18.09 2.11
N ALA A 200 2.21 17.56 0.91
CA ALA A 200 1.70 18.33 -0.22
C ALA A 200 0.24 18.78 0.00
N GLY A 201 -0.10 20.01 -0.39
CA GLY A 201 -1.49 20.50 -0.43
C GLY A 201 -2.13 20.79 0.93
N ALA A 202 -1.33 20.94 1.99
CA ALA A 202 -1.85 21.24 3.34
C ALA A 202 -2.44 22.66 3.47
N ASP A 203 -2.06 23.59 2.59
CA ASP A 203 -2.56 24.97 2.51
C ASP A 203 -4.09 25.04 2.31
N LYS A 204 -4.69 23.98 1.77
CA LYS A 204 -6.13 23.87 1.49
C LYS A 204 -6.92 23.23 2.62
N LEU A 205 -6.25 22.71 3.64
CA LEU A 205 -6.89 21.99 4.74
C LEU A 205 -7.39 22.95 5.83
N LYS A 206 -8.55 22.65 6.41
CA LYS A 206 -9.14 23.38 7.54
C LYS A 206 -9.62 22.37 8.56
N ASP A 207 -9.24 22.56 9.82
CA ASP A 207 -9.59 21.67 10.94
C ASP A 207 -9.37 20.17 10.62
N THR A 208 -8.37 19.89 9.77
CA THR A 208 -8.06 18.55 9.28
C THR A 208 -6.85 18.00 10.01
N ARG A 209 -6.91 16.71 10.33
CA ARG A 209 -5.87 15.97 11.03
C ARG A 209 -5.42 14.75 10.24
N ILE A 210 -4.34 14.14 10.69
CA ILE A 210 -3.78 12.92 10.11
C ILE A 210 -3.27 12.00 11.22
N LEU A 211 -3.41 10.69 11.01
CA LEU A 211 -2.60 9.75 11.76
C LEU A 211 -1.26 9.54 11.07
N VAL A 212 -0.20 9.78 11.82
CA VAL A 212 1.18 9.51 11.44
C VAL A 212 1.64 8.27 12.21
N PRO A 213 1.53 7.08 11.62
CA PRO A 213 2.11 5.88 12.20
C PRO A 213 3.63 5.87 12.06
N PHE A 214 4.29 5.29 13.06
CA PHE A 214 5.71 4.95 13.06
C PHE A 214 5.84 3.45 13.36
N GLN A 215 6.51 2.75 12.45
CA GLN A 215 6.91 1.35 12.64
C GLN A 215 8.39 1.33 12.98
N PHE A 216 8.69 0.84 14.17
CA PHE A 216 10.04 0.60 14.66
C PHE A 216 10.30 -0.90 14.57
N ASP A 217 10.80 -1.36 13.43
CA ASP A 217 11.20 -2.76 13.28
C ASP A 217 12.36 -3.09 14.20
N PRO A 218 12.50 -4.36 14.64
CA PRO A 218 13.57 -4.79 15.53
C PRO A 218 14.97 -4.70 14.91
N GLY A 219 15.09 -4.33 13.64
CA GLY A 219 16.33 -4.39 12.88
C GLY A 219 16.56 -5.84 12.49
N GLY A 220 16.49 -6.12 11.19
CA GLY A 220 16.73 -7.45 10.62
C GLY A 220 17.90 -7.38 9.64
N SER A 221 18.62 -8.50 9.53
CA SER A 221 19.89 -8.67 8.80
C SER A 221 19.99 -7.86 7.49
N PRO A 222 21.19 -7.33 7.16
CA PRO A 222 21.46 -6.72 5.86
C PRO A 222 20.89 -7.58 4.72
N GLY A 223 20.10 -6.99 3.81
CA GLY A 223 19.56 -7.64 2.62
C GLY A 223 18.08 -8.07 2.64
N VAL A 224 17.41 -8.22 3.79
CA VAL A 224 15.94 -8.46 3.81
C VAL A 224 15.17 -7.17 3.52
N GLU A 225 15.67 -6.04 4.01
CA GLU A 225 15.04 -4.74 3.79
C GLU A 225 15.32 -4.13 2.41
N ASP A 226 16.41 -4.54 1.74
CA ASP A 226 16.81 -4.09 0.39
C ASP A 226 15.96 -4.70 -0.74
N ARG A 227 15.13 -5.68 -0.38
CA ARG A 227 14.20 -6.37 -1.28
C ARG A 227 12.75 -5.93 -1.11
N ARG A 228 12.47 -4.94 -0.25
CA ARG A 228 11.11 -4.46 -0.05
C ARG A 228 10.61 -3.77 -1.32
N LEU A 229 9.65 -4.40 -1.97
CA LEU A 229 8.97 -3.84 -3.14
C LEU A 229 7.77 -2.99 -2.69
N LEU A 230 7.72 -1.74 -3.15
CA LEU A 230 6.55 -0.87 -3.03
C LEU A 230 5.55 -1.22 -4.13
N SER A 231 4.58 -2.07 -3.81
CA SER A 231 3.59 -2.52 -4.81
C SER A 231 2.54 -1.46 -5.16
N LYS A 232 2.23 -0.55 -4.24
CA LYS A 232 1.22 0.51 -4.41
C LYS A 232 1.74 1.85 -3.89
N PRO A 233 2.78 2.43 -4.52
CA PRO A 233 3.35 3.69 -4.09
C PRO A 233 2.36 4.84 -4.28
N ALA A 234 2.27 5.73 -3.30
CA ALA A 234 1.74 7.07 -3.52
C ALA A 234 2.82 7.89 -4.23
N TRP A 235 2.42 8.70 -5.21
CA TRP A 235 3.33 9.50 -6.03
C TRP A 235 3.23 10.98 -5.67
N ALA A 236 4.34 11.55 -5.22
CA ALA A 236 4.50 12.99 -5.06
C ALA A 236 4.67 13.71 -6.41
N GLN A 237 5.29 13.03 -7.36
CA GLN A 237 5.41 13.48 -8.73
C GLN A 237 5.31 12.28 -9.67
N ARG A 238 4.58 12.45 -10.76
CA ARG A 238 4.54 11.50 -11.89
C ARG A 238 5.30 12.10 -13.06
N ALA A 239 5.84 11.24 -13.93
CA ALA A 239 6.36 11.72 -15.20
C ALA A 239 5.27 12.40 -16.02
N ASN A 240 5.66 13.44 -16.75
CA ASN A 240 4.82 14.03 -17.79
C ASN A 240 4.62 12.99 -18.92
N PRO A 241 3.39 12.80 -19.44
CA PRO A 241 3.13 11.94 -20.60
C PRO A 241 4.08 12.17 -21.79
N ALA A 242 4.53 13.41 -22.03
CA ALA A 242 5.50 13.70 -23.10
C ALA A 242 6.85 12.97 -22.95
N ALA A 243 7.18 12.49 -21.75
CA ALA A 243 8.35 11.65 -21.51
C ALA A 243 8.20 10.21 -22.06
N LEU A 244 6.99 9.82 -22.47
CA LEU A 244 6.67 8.52 -23.07
C LEU A 244 6.61 8.59 -24.60
N ALA A 245 7.48 9.39 -25.20
CA ALA A 245 7.60 9.47 -26.65
C ALA A 245 7.83 8.06 -27.23
N PHE A 246 7.01 7.69 -28.22
CA PHE A 246 7.12 6.37 -28.83
C PHE A 246 8.48 6.21 -29.52
N PRO A 247 9.22 5.11 -29.31
CA PRO A 247 10.58 4.95 -29.84
C PRO A 247 10.64 4.92 -31.38
N ALA A 248 11.57 5.66 -31.98
CA ALA A 248 11.75 5.68 -33.44
C ALA A 248 12.14 4.30 -34.01
N ALA A 249 12.94 3.52 -33.28
CA ALA A 249 13.31 2.16 -33.67
C ALA A 249 12.10 1.21 -33.66
N ALA A 250 11.18 1.38 -32.71
CA ALA A 250 9.92 0.63 -32.68
C ALA A 250 9.03 0.96 -33.89
N ARG A 251 8.95 2.25 -34.28
CA ARG A 251 8.23 2.65 -35.52
C ARG A 251 8.86 2.04 -36.76
N ALA A 252 10.18 2.10 -36.88
CA ALA A 252 10.91 1.50 -37.99
C ALA A 252 10.72 -0.04 -38.07
N ALA A 253 10.48 -0.68 -36.92
CA ALA A 253 10.13 -2.08 -36.81
C ALA A 253 8.64 -2.39 -37.07
N GLY A 254 7.83 -1.38 -37.42
CA GLY A 254 6.40 -1.54 -37.71
C GLY A 254 5.52 -1.78 -36.49
N LEU A 255 5.99 -1.41 -35.29
CA LEU A 255 5.21 -1.49 -34.06
C LEU A 255 4.42 -0.20 -33.85
N SER A 256 3.16 -0.33 -33.45
CA SER A 256 2.27 0.78 -33.07
C SER A 256 1.96 0.81 -31.56
N GLU A 257 2.29 -0.25 -30.84
CA GLU A 257 2.14 -0.36 -29.39
C GLU A 257 3.35 -1.05 -28.75
N GLY A 258 3.54 -0.79 -27.46
CA GLY A 258 4.57 -1.46 -26.67
C GLY A 258 4.35 -1.33 -25.17
N ARG A 259 5.01 -2.21 -24.42
CA ARG A 259 5.02 -2.18 -22.96
C ARG A 259 6.43 -2.36 -22.44
N ALA A 260 6.77 -1.64 -21.38
CA ALA A 260 8.00 -1.89 -20.64
C ALA A 260 7.81 -1.67 -19.15
N THR A 261 8.61 -2.36 -18.34
CA THR A 261 8.64 -2.20 -16.88
C THR A 261 10.03 -1.76 -16.47
N ALA A 262 10.10 -0.62 -15.79
CA ALA A 262 11.31 -0.17 -15.11
C ALA A 262 11.24 -0.55 -13.62
N GLU A 263 12.36 -0.97 -13.04
CA GLU A 263 12.52 -1.08 -11.59
C GLU A 263 13.58 -0.08 -11.13
N CYS A 264 13.25 0.67 -10.08
CA CYS A 264 14.13 1.68 -9.49
C CYS A 264 14.33 1.43 -7.98
N LEU A 265 15.47 1.86 -7.47
CA LEU A 265 15.68 2.07 -6.04
C LEU A 265 15.05 3.41 -5.64
N VAL A 266 14.37 3.44 -4.50
CA VAL A 266 13.81 4.67 -3.92
C VAL A 266 14.85 5.25 -2.97
N GLY A 267 15.37 6.43 -3.29
CA GLY A 267 16.27 7.21 -2.46
C GLY A 267 15.52 8.06 -1.42
N ALA A 268 16.28 8.95 -0.77
CA ALA A 268 15.73 9.89 0.22
C ALA A 268 14.64 10.76 -0.40
N GLN A 269 13.61 11.06 0.39
CA GLN A 269 12.45 11.87 -0.01
C GLN A 269 11.73 11.38 -1.27
N GLY A 270 11.86 10.08 -1.57
CA GLY A 270 11.13 9.41 -2.66
C GLY A 270 11.72 9.59 -4.05
N VAL A 271 12.91 10.19 -4.20
CA VAL A 271 13.61 10.31 -5.49
C VAL A 271 13.96 8.91 -6.01
N LEU A 272 13.72 8.63 -7.30
CA LEU A 272 14.08 7.35 -7.89
C LEU A 272 15.50 7.38 -8.45
N VAL A 273 16.30 6.36 -8.11
CA VAL A 273 17.69 6.17 -8.55
C VAL A 273 17.89 4.73 -9.00
N ASP A 274 19.01 4.44 -9.67
CA ASP A 274 19.39 3.08 -10.14
C ASP A 274 18.27 2.36 -10.91
N CYS A 275 17.56 3.12 -11.74
CA CYS A 275 16.49 2.58 -12.59
C CYS A 275 17.06 1.69 -13.70
N HIS A 276 16.46 0.53 -13.91
CA HIS A 276 16.83 -0.41 -14.97
C HIS A 276 15.61 -1.10 -15.55
N VAL A 277 15.76 -1.65 -16.76
CA VAL A 277 14.72 -2.39 -17.47
C VAL A 277 14.56 -3.77 -16.84
N VAL A 278 13.33 -4.14 -16.48
CA VAL A 278 12.98 -5.50 -16.01
C VAL A 278 12.31 -6.30 -17.11
N SER A 279 11.49 -5.64 -17.93
CA SER A 279 10.84 -6.28 -19.07
C SER A 279 10.48 -5.26 -20.14
N GLU A 280 10.45 -5.72 -21.39
CA GLU A 280 9.89 -4.99 -22.53
C GLU A 280 9.23 -5.97 -23.51
N SER A 281 8.18 -5.53 -24.20
CA SER A 281 7.37 -6.36 -25.11
C SER A 281 8.11 -6.73 -26.39
N ALA A 282 9.10 -5.93 -26.79
CA ALA A 282 10.01 -6.19 -27.89
C ALA A 282 11.42 -5.78 -27.45
N ALA A 283 12.35 -6.74 -27.50
CA ALA A 283 13.70 -6.51 -27.00
C ALA A 283 14.46 -5.54 -27.90
N ASN A 284 15.19 -4.60 -27.30
CA ASN A 284 16.13 -3.68 -27.97
C ASN A 284 15.50 -2.74 -29.02
N VAL A 285 14.20 -2.44 -28.93
CA VAL A 285 13.54 -1.44 -29.81
C VAL A 285 13.28 -0.10 -29.11
N GLY A 286 13.79 0.07 -27.89
CA GLY A 286 13.82 1.34 -27.15
C GLY A 286 12.70 1.54 -26.12
N PHE A 287 11.73 0.64 -25.98
CA PHE A 287 10.69 0.77 -24.96
C PHE A 287 11.28 0.73 -23.53
N GLY A 288 12.24 -0.15 -23.28
CA GLY A 288 12.95 -0.23 -22.01
C GLY A 288 13.66 1.07 -21.64
N ASP A 289 14.46 1.62 -22.54
CA ASP A 289 15.23 2.85 -22.29
C ASP A 289 14.32 4.06 -22.05
N THR A 290 13.25 4.22 -22.85
CA THR A 290 12.26 5.27 -22.64
C THR A 290 11.53 5.09 -21.31
N ALA A 291 11.17 3.86 -20.94
CA ALA A 291 10.55 3.57 -19.64
C ALA A 291 11.48 3.90 -18.46
N VAL A 292 12.77 3.61 -18.56
CA VAL A 292 13.77 3.96 -17.53
C VAL A 292 13.92 5.48 -17.42
N ALA A 293 14.04 6.18 -18.55
CA ALA A 293 14.12 7.64 -18.59
C ALA A 293 12.87 8.30 -18.00
N ALA A 294 11.67 7.81 -18.34
CA ALA A 294 10.42 8.29 -17.78
C ALA A 294 10.31 7.97 -16.28
N ALA A 295 10.69 6.76 -15.85
CA ALA A 295 10.68 6.36 -14.45
C ALA A 295 11.54 7.28 -13.58
N ALA A 296 12.71 7.71 -14.06
CA ALA A 296 13.59 8.63 -13.33
C ALA A 296 12.95 10.01 -13.03
N LEU A 297 11.85 10.37 -13.70
CA LEU A 297 11.10 11.62 -13.45
C LEU A 297 10.03 11.49 -12.35
N PHE A 298 9.75 10.27 -11.88
CA PHE A 298 8.81 10.05 -10.80
C PHE A 298 9.45 10.37 -9.45
N ARG A 299 8.59 10.72 -8.48
CA ARG A 299 8.96 10.84 -7.07
C ARG A 299 7.88 10.19 -6.22
N ALA A 300 8.27 9.17 -5.46
CA ALA A 300 7.38 8.53 -4.49
C ALA A 300 7.09 9.48 -3.31
N SER A 301 5.99 9.24 -2.60
CA SER A 301 5.78 9.80 -1.26
C SER A 301 6.88 9.32 -0.34
N ALA A 302 7.50 10.22 0.44
CA ALA A 302 8.63 9.92 1.32
C ALA A 302 8.28 8.95 2.47
N TRP A 303 6.99 8.80 2.78
CA TRP A 303 6.47 7.96 3.87
C TRP A 303 5.26 7.16 3.40
N THR A 304 5.15 5.92 3.88
CA THR A 304 4.00 5.05 3.61
C THR A 304 2.90 5.21 4.67
N ASN A 305 1.67 4.87 4.31
CA ASN A 305 0.53 4.88 5.24
C ASN A 305 0.70 3.87 6.39
N GLU A 306 1.55 2.86 6.25
CA GLU A 306 1.85 1.88 7.30
C GLU A 306 2.82 2.41 8.36
N GLY A 307 3.47 3.55 8.10
CA GLY A 307 4.37 4.20 9.04
C GLY A 307 5.84 3.91 8.80
N ARG A 308 6.23 3.78 7.53
CA ARG A 308 7.58 3.41 7.13
C ARG A 308 8.17 4.44 6.16
N PRO A 309 9.45 4.76 6.29
CA PRO A 309 10.14 5.53 5.26
C PRO A 309 10.24 4.70 3.98
N VAL A 310 10.27 5.35 2.81
CA VAL A 310 10.39 4.64 1.52
C VAL A 310 11.84 4.43 1.07
N ASP A 311 12.80 5.17 1.62
CA ASP A 311 14.20 5.08 1.19
C ASP A 311 14.76 3.67 1.40
N GLY A 312 15.51 3.20 0.39
CA GLY A 312 16.05 1.85 0.26
C GLY A 312 15.02 0.79 -0.16
N ALA A 313 13.77 1.15 -0.48
CA ALA A 313 12.84 0.22 -1.11
C ALA A 313 13.02 0.19 -2.63
N ARG A 314 12.47 -0.83 -3.29
CA ARG A 314 12.38 -0.91 -4.75
C ARG A 314 10.96 -0.62 -5.21
N VAL A 315 10.81 -0.09 -6.42
CA VAL A 315 9.51 0.12 -7.05
C VAL A 315 9.55 -0.34 -8.49
N ARG A 316 8.48 -0.98 -8.96
CA ARG A 316 8.29 -1.36 -10.36
C ARG A 316 7.21 -0.50 -10.98
N ILE A 317 7.52 0.10 -12.12
CA ILE A 317 6.62 0.99 -12.85
C ILE A 317 6.43 0.41 -14.25
N GLY A 318 5.18 0.08 -14.57
CA GLY A 318 4.79 -0.37 -15.90
C GLY A 318 4.39 0.81 -16.77
N PHE A 319 4.85 0.82 -18.00
CA PHE A 319 4.55 1.81 -19.02
C PHE A 319 3.89 1.15 -20.22
N GLN A 320 2.95 1.86 -20.81
CA GLN A 320 2.32 1.53 -22.08
C GLN A 320 2.64 2.64 -23.05
N PHE A 321 3.04 2.26 -24.26
CA PHE A 321 3.36 3.15 -25.35
C PHE A 321 2.39 2.88 -26.48
N VAL A 322 1.84 3.95 -27.04
CA VAL A 322 0.99 3.92 -28.22
C VAL A 322 1.53 4.99 -29.16
N ASP A 323 1.65 4.67 -30.45
CA ASP A 323 2.09 5.65 -31.44
C ASP A 323 0.95 6.61 -31.76
N GLU A 324 1.02 7.85 -31.24
CA GLU A 324 0.02 8.90 -31.50
C GLU A 324 -0.08 9.29 -32.99
N ALA A 325 0.83 8.82 -33.85
CA ALA A 325 0.73 9.00 -35.31
C ALA A 325 -0.41 8.19 -35.96
N ASP A 326 -0.94 7.15 -35.29
CA ASP A 326 -2.06 6.33 -35.76
C ASP A 326 -3.40 6.67 -35.08
N GLU A 327 -3.43 7.69 -34.20
CA GLU A 327 -4.68 8.12 -33.57
C GLU A 327 -5.46 9.05 -34.52
N ALA A 328 -6.44 8.50 -35.23
CA ALA A 328 -7.54 9.32 -35.72
C ALA A 328 -8.12 10.07 -34.51
N PRO A 329 -8.31 11.41 -34.57
CA PRO A 329 -8.68 12.18 -33.40
C PRO A 329 -9.95 11.60 -32.78
N ALA A 330 -9.87 11.27 -31.49
CA ALA A 330 -11.01 10.80 -30.74
C ALA A 330 -12.18 11.77 -30.98
N ALA A 331 -13.28 11.25 -31.55
CA ALA A 331 -14.49 12.03 -31.75
C ALA A 331 -14.91 12.63 -30.40
N ALA A 332 -15.13 13.95 -30.39
CA ALA A 332 -15.60 14.65 -29.22
C ALA A 332 -16.85 13.94 -28.64
N PRO A 333 -16.96 13.79 -27.31
CA PRO A 333 -18.16 13.20 -26.71
C PRO A 333 -19.39 14.01 -27.16
N PRO A 334 -20.50 13.34 -27.54
CA PRO A 334 -21.70 14.04 -27.98
C PRO A 334 -22.17 14.99 -26.87
N ALA A 335 -22.51 16.22 -27.28
CA ALA A 335 -23.04 17.23 -26.38
C ALA A 335 -24.23 16.65 -25.59
N PRO A 336 -24.36 16.98 -24.29
CA PRO A 336 -25.45 16.48 -23.47
C PRO A 336 -26.78 16.88 -24.10
N ALA A 337 -27.66 15.90 -24.30
CA ALA A 337 -29.01 16.13 -24.80
C ALA A 337 -29.72 17.13 -23.87
N ALA A 338 -30.21 18.23 -24.45
CA ALA A 338 -31.11 19.13 -23.77
C ALA A 338 -32.35 18.32 -23.32
N LYS A 339 -32.62 18.34 -22.01
CA LYS A 339 -33.84 17.73 -21.48
C LYS A 339 -35.06 18.58 -21.90
N PRO A 340 -36.20 17.93 -22.21
CA PRO A 340 -37.43 18.61 -22.61
C PRO A 340 -38.02 19.48 -21.51
#